data_AF-V4T651-F1
#
_entry.id   AF-V4T651-F1
#
_cell.length_a   1.000
_cell.length_b   1.000
_cell.length_c   1.000
_cell.angle_alpha   90.00
_cell.angle_beta   90.00
_cell.angle_gamma   90.00
#
_symmetry.space_group_name_H-M   'P 1'
#
loop_
_entity.id
_entity.type
_entity.pdbx_description
1 polymer ?
#
loop_
_entity_poly.entity_id
_entity_poly.type
_entity_poly.pdbx_seq_one_letter_code
_entity_poly.pdbx_strand_id
1 'polypeptide(L)'
;MMRMNPKALVQAMQNMHAALLARGLERKIKVTTPHSMAVLASSFPPSASTFAPDITPTMTSILAFLADTGAPFMVNAYPYFAYRDNPSSVNLEYALLGGSAGVGINASSSGSGGGLYAVHDPKGYVYTNMLDAQIDAVRTAINGLGFGNRSIKITVSESGWPSKGDSAATPENAKTYNTRLIERAQSNKGTPMRPKENIEVFVFALFNENKKEGGVSERNFGIFNGDGSKVYQVDLSCQFCSDDEMTFEKISSGVSRGPSVWCVAKPHADEKVLQSVLDFCCGPGGVDCREIDRSGGCFEPEKLHAHASYAMNAYYQMHGRNYWNCDFKGTGLVTFSDPSYGTCRYSQQ
;
A
#
# COMPACT_ATOMS: atom_id res chain seq x y z
N MET A 1 7.37 8.44 -20.95
CA MET A 1 7.38 8.81 -19.52
C MET A 1 7.69 10.29 -19.40
N MET A 2 6.74 11.08 -18.90
CA MET A 2 6.97 12.48 -18.57
C MET A 2 7.92 12.52 -17.37
N ARG A 3 9.19 12.89 -17.59
CA ARG A 3 10.14 13.10 -16.48
C ARG A 3 9.66 14.32 -15.71
N MET A 4 9.01 14.11 -14.57
CA MET A 4 8.65 15.18 -13.65
C MET A 4 9.89 16.02 -13.34
N ASN A 5 9.79 17.35 -13.44
CA ASN A 5 10.93 18.23 -13.19
C ASN A 5 11.42 17.99 -11.74
N PRO A 6 12.65 17.50 -11.54
CA PRO A 6 13.11 17.12 -10.21
C PRO A 6 13.11 18.28 -9.20
N LYS A 7 13.28 19.51 -9.67
CA LYS A 7 13.17 20.72 -8.83
C LYS A 7 11.75 20.96 -8.33
N ALA A 8 10.74 20.64 -9.16
CA ALA A 8 9.34 20.81 -8.78
C ALA A 8 8.93 19.82 -7.68
N LEU A 9 9.46 18.59 -7.71
CA LEU A 9 9.20 17.60 -6.66
C LEU A 9 9.73 18.06 -5.30
N VAL A 10 11.00 18.45 -5.22
CA VAL A 10 11.60 18.91 -3.95
C VAL A 10 10.87 20.15 -3.43
N GLN A 11 10.51 21.09 -4.32
CA GLN A 11 9.75 22.27 -3.93
C GLN A 11 8.35 21.90 -3.39
N ALA A 12 7.67 20.93 -4.01
CA ALA A 12 6.38 20.45 -3.51
C ALA A 12 6.51 19.81 -2.12
N MET A 13 7.57 19.02 -1.88
CA MET A 13 7.85 18.43 -0.57
C MET A 13 8.07 19.51 0.50
N GLN A 14 8.86 20.55 0.17
CA GLN A 14 9.12 21.69 1.05
C GLN A 14 7.83 22.47 1.35
N ASN A 15 7.00 22.73 0.35
CA ASN A 15 5.74 23.46 0.52
C ASN A 15 4.75 22.68 1.40
N MET A 16 4.62 21.37 1.20
CA MET A 16 3.77 20.52 2.03
C MET A 16 4.27 20.47 3.48
N HIS A 17 5.58 20.36 3.69
CA HIS A 17 6.15 20.37 5.04
C HIS A 17 5.95 21.73 5.73
N ALA A 18 6.13 22.85 5.02
CA ALA A 18 5.87 24.18 5.56
C ALA A 18 4.40 24.33 6.00
N ALA A 19 3.44 23.80 5.22
CA ALA A 19 2.04 23.79 5.58
C ALA A 19 1.76 22.96 6.85
N LEU A 20 2.39 21.78 6.99
CA LEU A 20 2.27 20.95 8.19
C LEU A 20 2.90 21.61 9.41
N LEU A 21 4.07 22.24 9.24
CA LEU A 21 4.76 23.00 10.29
C LEU A 21 3.90 24.17 10.80
N ALA A 22 3.28 24.93 9.90
CA ALA A 22 2.37 26.01 10.25
C ALA A 22 1.12 25.55 11.04
N ARG A 23 0.82 24.25 11.02
CA ARG A 23 -0.28 23.63 11.75
C ARG A 23 0.17 22.78 12.95
N GLY A 24 1.48 22.72 13.24
CA GLY A 24 2.04 21.89 14.31
C GLY A 24 1.88 20.38 14.08
N LEU A 25 1.79 19.95 12.83
CA LEU A 25 1.56 18.54 12.43
C LEU A 25 2.82 17.84 11.94
N GLU A 26 3.95 18.53 11.77
CA GLU A 26 5.17 18.04 11.14
C GLU A 26 5.85 16.89 11.89
N ARG A 27 5.55 16.73 13.18
CA ARG A 27 6.01 15.59 13.99
C ARG A 27 5.18 14.33 13.77
N LYS A 28 3.90 14.49 13.43
CA LYS A 28 2.93 13.40 13.25
C LYS A 28 2.82 12.95 11.78
N ILE A 29 2.88 13.90 10.85
CA ILE A 29 2.75 13.62 9.41
C ILE A 29 4.08 13.98 8.75
N LYS A 30 4.75 12.96 8.21
CA LYS A 30 6.03 13.11 7.50
C LYS A 30 5.79 13.19 6.00
N VAL A 31 6.46 14.13 5.34
CA VAL A 31 6.44 14.28 3.88
C VAL A 31 7.60 13.49 3.31
N THR A 32 7.33 12.61 2.36
CA THR A 32 8.33 11.83 1.63
C THR A 32 7.86 11.61 0.19
N THR A 33 8.61 10.84 -0.59
CA THR A 33 8.26 10.42 -1.95
C THR A 33 8.67 8.96 -2.15
N PRO A 34 7.81 8.12 -2.74
CA PRO A 34 8.17 6.74 -3.08
C PRO A 34 9.04 6.68 -4.34
N HIS A 35 9.94 5.71 -4.38
CA HIS A 35 10.87 5.50 -5.49
C HIS A 35 10.83 4.05 -5.95
N SER A 36 10.88 3.78 -7.25
CA SER A 36 11.19 2.43 -7.73
C SER A 36 12.67 2.12 -7.53
N MET A 37 13.04 0.84 -7.54
CA MET A 37 14.45 0.42 -7.53
C MET A 37 15.28 0.97 -8.72
N ALA A 38 14.64 1.48 -9.77
CA ALA A 38 15.30 2.07 -10.94
C ALA A 38 16.01 3.40 -10.64
N VAL A 39 15.89 3.93 -9.42
CA VAL A 39 16.74 5.04 -8.97
C VAL A 39 18.20 4.63 -8.79
N LEU A 40 18.51 3.33 -8.72
CA LEU A 40 19.86 2.82 -8.63
C LEU A 40 20.48 2.58 -10.02
N ALA A 41 21.75 2.92 -10.19
CA ALA A 41 22.53 2.53 -11.38
C ALA A 41 23.01 1.07 -11.29
N SER A 42 23.31 0.62 -10.08
CA SER A 42 23.65 -0.77 -9.77
C SER A 42 23.04 -1.14 -8.43
N SER A 43 22.57 -2.38 -8.33
CA SER A 43 22.02 -2.99 -7.11
C SER A 43 22.74 -4.29 -6.72
N PHE A 44 23.76 -4.70 -7.48
CA PHE A 44 24.50 -5.93 -7.24
C PHE A 44 26.03 -5.74 -7.43
N PRO A 45 26.87 -6.21 -6.48
CA PRO A 45 26.46 -6.66 -5.14
C PRO A 45 25.88 -5.47 -4.33
N PRO A 46 24.98 -5.70 -3.35
CA PRO A 46 24.31 -4.62 -2.61
C PRO A 46 25.28 -3.56 -2.07
N SER A 47 26.46 -3.95 -1.59
CA SER A 47 27.45 -3.04 -1.04
C SER A 47 28.19 -2.14 -2.03
N ALA A 48 27.97 -2.33 -3.33
CA ALA A 48 28.49 -1.50 -4.43
C ALA A 48 27.41 -0.59 -5.05
N SER A 49 26.20 -0.59 -4.49
CA SER A 49 25.06 0.13 -5.07
C SER A 49 25.22 1.64 -5.01
N THR A 50 24.79 2.32 -6.07
CA THR A 50 24.81 3.78 -6.21
C THR A 50 23.52 4.27 -6.86
N PHE A 51 23.13 5.51 -6.61
CA PHE A 51 22.07 6.16 -7.37
C PHE A 51 22.52 6.39 -8.81
N ALA A 52 21.57 6.42 -9.75
CA ALA A 52 21.88 6.72 -11.14
C ALA A 52 22.51 8.13 -11.26
N PRO A 53 23.60 8.30 -12.04
CA PRO A 53 24.31 9.57 -12.11
C PRO A 53 23.44 10.75 -12.52
N ASP A 54 22.49 10.54 -13.43
CA ASP A 54 21.60 11.58 -13.97
C ASP A 54 20.56 12.09 -12.96
N ILE A 55 20.25 11.31 -11.93
CA ILE A 55 19.31 11.71 -10.86
C ILE A 55 20.01 12.02 -9.53
N THR A 56 21.33 11.85 -9.45
CA THR A 56 22.10 12.02 -8.21
C THR A 56 21.87 13.41 -7.57
N PRO A 57 21.90 14.54 -8.29
CA PRO A 57 21.63 15.85 -7.68
C PRO A 57 20.24 15.94 -7.03
N THR A 58 19.24 15.35 -7.68
CA THR A 58 17.87 15.27 -7.15
C THR A 58 17.82 14.43 -5.89
N MET A 59 18.43 13.24 -5.91
CA MET A 59 18.47 12.34 -4.75
C MET A 59 19.20 12.99 -3.59
N THR A 60 20.29 13.71 -3.82
CA THR A 60 20.96 14.50 -2.79
C THR A 60 20.00 15.51 -2.15
N SER A 61 19.23 16.26 -2.94
CA SER A 61 18.25 17.22 -2.41
C SER A 61 17.11 16.56 -1.64
N ILE A 62 16.59 15.42 -2.12
CA ILE A 62 15.57 14.64 -1.42
C ILE A 62 16.12 14.12 -0.09
N LEU A 63 17.30 13.49 -0.10
CA LEU A 63 17.90 12.94 1.12
C LEU A 63 18.23 14.01 2.14
N ALA A 64 18.67 15.20 1.72
CA ALA A 64 18.85 16.34 2.60
C ALA A 64 17.54 16.72 3.30
N PHE A 65 16.46 16.86 2.52
CA PHE A 65 15.14 17.17 3.07
C PHE A 65 14.64 16.07 4.03
N LEU A 66 14.77 14.79 3.66
CA LEU A 66 14.34 13.67 4.50
C LEU A 66 15.13 13.63 5.81
N ALA A 67 16.43 13.86 5.75
CA ALA A 67 17.30 13.90 6.90
C ALA A 67 17.01 15.09 7.83
N ASP A 68 16.63 16.24 7.28
CA ASP A 68 16.29 17.45 8.06
C ASP A 68 14.91 17.34 8.72
N THR A 69 13.98 16.63 8.09
CA THR A 69 12.58 16.50 8.56
C THR A 69 12.32 15.21 9.35
N GLY A 70 13.28 14.28 9.35
CA GLY A 70 13.16 12.96 9.96
C GLY A 70 12.15 12.05 9.23
N ALA A 71 11.91 12.30 7.94
CA ALA A 71 11.04 11.48 7.11
C ALA A 71 11.80 10.26 6.54
N PRO A 72 11.13 9.12 6.31
CA PRO A 72 11.77 7.93 5.77
C PRO A 72 12.03 8.06 4.27
N PHE A 73 13.02 7.32 3.76
CA PHE A 73 13.14 7.05 2.33
C PHE A 73 12.20 5.89 1.97
N MET A 74 11.27 6.13 1.06
CA MET A 74 10.29 5.12 0.62
C MET A 74 10.72 4.47 -0.70
N VAL A 75 10.74 3.13 -0.73
CA VAL A 75 11.10 2.37 -1.94
C VAL A 75 10.10 1.27 -2.26
N ASN A 76 9.70 1.19 -3.53
CA ASN A 76 8.92 0.10 -4.10
C ASN A 76 9.90 -1.01 -4.49
N ALA A 77 9.95 -2.07 -3.69
CA ALA A 77 10.94 -3.16 -3.81
C ALA A 77 10.25 -4.47 -4.16
N TYR A 78 10.51 -4.98 -5.36
CA TYR A 78 9.86 -6.16 -5.92
C TYR A 78 10.88 -7.20 -6.35
N PRO A 79 11.14 -8.23 -5.53
CA PRO A 79 11.88 -9.43 -5.94
C PRO A 79 11.28 -10.13 -7.17
N TYR A 80 9.96 -10.07 -7.31
CA TYR A 80 9.23 -10.63 -8.45
C TYR A 80 9.79 -10.17 -9.80
N PHE A 81 10.02 -8.86 -10.00
CA PHE A 81 10.48 -8.35 -11.29
C PHE A 81 11.90 -8.82 -11.61
N ALA A 82 12.78 -8.89 -10.61
CA ALA A 82 14.13 -9.44 -10.82
C ALA A 82 14.10 -10.90 -11.26
N TYR A 83 13.22 -11.73 -10.65
CA TYR A 83 13.02 -13.12 -11.08
C TYR A 83 12.39 -13.21 -12.47
N ARG A 84 11.32 -12.46 -12.74
CA ARG A 84 10.62 -12.45 -14.04
C ARG A 84 11.57 -12.12 -15.18
N ASP A 85 12.42 -11.11 -14.97
CA ASP A 85 13.31 -10.61 -16.02
C ASP A 85 14.57 -11.48 -16.19
N ASN A 86 15.00 -12.20 -15.15
CA ASN A 86 16.22 -13.02 -15.18
C ASN A 86 16.07 -14.40 -14.47
N PRO A 87 15.12 -15.26 -14.88
CA PRO A 87 14.77 -16.49 -14.15
C PRO A 87 15.88 -17.56 -14.18
N SER A 88 16.84 -17.45 -15.10
CA SER A 88 18.01 -18.35 -15.17
C SER A 88 19.10 -17.99 -14.16
N SER A 89 19.15 -16.74 -13.69
CA SER A 89 20.20 -16.22 -12.81
C SER A 89 19.68 -15.95 -11.39
N VAL A 90 18.39 -15.63 -11.27
CA VAL A 90 17.74 -15.38 -9.99
C VAL A 90 17.06 -16.66 -9.51
N ASN A 91 17.48 -17.17 -8.37
CA ASN A 91 16.83 -18.30 -7.72
C ASN A 91 15.42 -17.93 -7.22
N LEU A 92 14.43 -18.77 -7.50
CA LEU A 92 13.05 -18.51 -7.13
C LEU A 92 12.85 -18.43 -5.60
N GLU A 93 13.42 -19.35 -4.82
CA GLU A 93 13.29 -19.32 -3.35
C GLU A 93 13.93 -18.07 -2.73
N TYR A 94 15.04 -17.60 -3.30
CA TYR A 94 15.68 -16.35 -2.91
C TYR A 94 14.77 -15.13 -3.14
N ALA A 95 14.06 -15.11 -4.28
CA ALA A 95 13.06 -14.09 -4.59
C ALA A 95 11.78 -14.24 -3.75
N LEU A 96 11.39 -15.48 -3.40
CA LEU A 96 10.25 -15.80 -2.54
C LEU A 96 10.54 -15.65 -1.05
N LEU A 97 11.62 -14.98 -0.65
CA LEU A 97 11.98 -14.75 0.75
C LEU A 97 12.21 -16.03 1.58
N GLY A 98 12.73 -17.09 0.97
CA GLY A 98 12.92 -18.39 1.62
C GLY A 98 13.83 -18.36 2.86
N GLY A 99 14.74 -17.39 2.98
CA GLY A 99 15.62 -17.22 4.14
C GLY A 99 15.10 -16.35 5.29
N SER A 100 13.82 -15.96 5.27
CA SER A 100 13.19 -15.17 6.35
C SER A 100 13.02 -16.01 7.63
N ALA A 101 13.21 -15.39 8.80
CA ALA A 101 13.14 -16.09 10.10
C ALA A 101 11.70 -16.56 10.40
N GLY A 102 11.56 -17.78 10.92
CA GLY A 102 10.27 -18.39 11.28
C GLY A 102 9.80 -19.49 10.33
N VAL A 103 10.38 -19.59 9.13
CA VAL A 103 10.06 -20.66 8.18
C VAL A 103 10.82 -21.92 8.58
N GLY A 104 10.12 -22.89 9.16
CA GLY A 104 10.58 -24.28 9.25
C GLY A 104 10.69 -24.83 7.83
N ILE A 105 11.84 -24.63 7.20
CA ILE A 105 12.14 -25.28 5.92
C ILE A 105 12.33 -26.76 6.26
N ASN A 106 11.27 -27.55 6.13
CA ASN A 106 11.42 -29.00 6.02
C ASN A 106 12.30 -29.23 4.80
N ALA A 107 13.56 -29.58 5.06
CA ALA A 107 14.60 -29.90 4.09
C ALA A 107 14.29 -31.21 3.35
N SER A 108 13.06 -31.35 2.84
CA SER A 108 12.57 -32.52 2.10
C SER A 108 11.75 -32.09 0.89
N SER A 109 12.34 -31.27 0.02
CA SER A 109 12.04 -31.33 -1.40
C SER A 109 13.34 -31.67 -2.11
N SER A 110 13.62 -32.97 -2.12
CA SER A 110 14.58 -33.63 -3.01
C SER A 110 14.11 -33.50 -4.46
N GLY A 111 14.21 -32.29 -4.98
CA GLY A 111 14.21 -31.93 -6.39
C GLY A 111 15.34 -30.94 -6.57
N SER A 112 16.13 -31.09 -7.63
CA SER A 112 17.36 -30.35 -7.92
C SER A 112 17.27 -28.85 -7.60
N GLY A 113 17.69 -28.42 -6.40
CA GLY A 113 17.60 -27.02 -5.97
C GLY A 113 17.30 -26.73 -4.49
N GLY A 114 17.06 -27.75 -3.65
CA GLY A 114 16.68 -27.62 -2.22
C GLY A 114 17.79 -27.20 -1.23
N GLY A 115 18.70 -26.29 -1.61
CA GLY A 115 19.68 -25.68 -0.69
C GLY A 115 19.28 -24.24 -0.35
N LEU A 116 19.67 -23.75 0.84
CA LEU A 116 19.48 -22.34 1.20
C LEU A 116 20.29 -21.47 0.22
N TYR A 117 19.64 -20.81 -0.73
CA TYR A 117 20.32 -19.89 -1.65
C TYR A 117 20.70 -18.62 -0.89
N ALA A 118 21.97 -18.22 -0.98
CA ALA A 118 22.46 -17.00 -0.36
C ALA A 118 23.41 -16.25 -1.30
N VAL A 119 23.27 -14.92 -1.33
CA VAL A 119 24.22 -14.02 -2.00
C VAL A 119 25.28 -13.62 -1.00
N HIS A 120 26.55 -13.91 -1.33
CA HIS A 120 27.71 -13.49 -0.58
C HIS A 120 28.24 -12.17 -1.14
N ASP A 121 28.08 -11.10 -0.36
CA ASP A 121 28.55 -9.78 -0.72
C ASP A 121 30.06 -9.63 -0.42
N PRO A 122 30.85 -8.96 -1.28
CA PRO A 122 32.29 -8.76 -1.06
C PRO A 122 32.68 -8.09 0.27
N LYS A 123 31.77 -7.35 0.93
CA LYS A 123 31.98 -6.76 2.25
C LYS A 123 31.67 -7.73 3.41
N GLY A 124 31.38 -8.99 3.13
CA GLY A 124 31.13 -10.02 4.13
C GLY A 124 29.67 -10.15 4.57
N TYR A 125 28.74 -9.41 3.96
CA TYR A 125 27.31 -9.59 4.19
C TYR A 125 26.80 -10.84 3.47
N VAL A 126 25.88 -11.56 4.12
CA VAL A 126 25.23 -12.74 3.53
C VAL A 126 23.73 -12.47 3.47
N TYR A 127 23.19 -12.45 2.26
CA TYR A 127 21.77 -12.20 2.00
C TYR A 127 21.08 -13.51 1.67
N THR A 128 20.19 -13.97 2.54
CA THR A 128 19.41 -15.22 2.35
C THR A 128 18.05 -14.98 1.67
N ASN A 129 17.69 -13.71 1.43
CA ASN A 129 16.54 -13.32 0.63
C ASN A 129 16.84 -12.03 -0.15
N MET A 130 16.13 -11.85 -1.27
CA MET A 130 16.35 -10.72 -2.17
C MET A 130 15.89 -9.38 -1.61
N LEU A 131 14.81 -9.35 -0.83
CA LEU A 131 14.27 -8.09 -0.31
C LEU A 131 15.27 -7.39 0.62
N ASP A 132 15.92 -8.13 1.51
CA ASP A 132 16.96 -7.57 2.38
C ASP A 132 18.16 -7.05 1.56
N ALA A 133 18.52 -7.72 0.46
CA ALA A 133 19.55 -7.24 -0.46
C ALA A 133 19.14 -5.95 -1.18
N GLN A 134 17.87 -5.84 -1.61
CA GLN A 134 17.33 -4.62 -2.23
C GLN A 134 17.29 -3.44 -1.26
N ILE A 135 16.88 -3.67 0.00
CA ILE A 135 16.88 -2.64 1.06
C ILE A 135 18.31 -2.14 1.31
N ASP A 136 19.27 -3.06 1.43
CA ASP A 136 20.67 -2.71 1.70
C ASP A 136 21.40 -2.10 0.48
N ALA A 137 20.97 -2.41 -0.74
CA ALA A 137 21.39 -1.71 -1.95
C ALA A 137 20.99 -0.23 -1.89
N VAL A 138 19.73 0.07 -1.55
CA VAL A 138 19.27 1.46 -1.34
C VAL A 138 20.05 2.13 -0.22
N ARG A 139 20.24 1.43 0.90
CA ARG A 139 21.02 1.95 2.04
C ARG A 139 22.44 2.31 1.64
N THR A 140 23.09 1.45 0.88
CA THR A 140 24.45 1.70 0.37
C THR A 140 24.48 2.95 -0.51
N ALA A 141 23.51 3.13 -1.40
CA ALA A 141 23.42 4.32 -2.24
C ALA A 141 23.21 5.61 -1.42
N ILE A 142 22.36 5.56 -0.39
CA ILE A 142 22.17 6.68 0.57
C ILE A 142 23.48 7.01 1.30
N ASN A 143 24.19 5.98 1.78
CA ASN A 143 25.47 6.14 2.45
C ASN A 143 26.52 6.76 1.51
N GLY A 144 26.54 6.35 0.24
CA GLY A 144 27.45 6.85 -0.80
C GLY A 144 27.29 8.34 -1.09
N LEU A 145 26.11 8.93 -0.82
CA LEU A 145 25.88 10.37 -0.92
C LEU A 145 26.14 11.13 0.39
N GLY A 146 26.72 10.49 1.40
CA GLY A 146 27.10 11.12 2.67
C GLY A 146 26.00 11.15 3.73
N PHE A 147 24.87 10.48 3.52
CA PHE A 147 23.73 10.49 4.45
C PHE A 147 23.71 9.33 5.45
N GLY A 148 24.74 8.47 5.46
CA GLY A 148 24.73 7.25 6.27
C GLY A 148 24.70 7.45 7.79
N ASN A 149 25.15 8.62 8.27
CA ASN A 149 25.11 9.00 9.69
C ASN A 149 23.88 9.83 10.06
N ARG A 150 22.99 10.12 9.11
CA ARG A 150 21.82 11.00 9.30
C ARG A 150 20.53 10.27 9.65
N SER A 151 20.60 8.98 10.01
CA SER A 151 19.47 8.17 10.48
C SER A 151 18.23 8.18 9.57
N ILE A 152 18.43 8.24 8.25
CA ILE A 152 17.33 8.08 7.30
C ILE A 152 16.86 6.63 7.35
N LYS A 153 15.65 6.40 7.88
CA LYS A 153 15.00 5.09 7.86
C LYS A 153 14.57 4.73 6.44
N ILE A 154 14.54 3.44 6.13
CA ILE A 154 14.02 2.94 4.86
C ILE A 154 12.67 2.27 5.14
N THR A 155 11.65 2.67 4.39
CA THR A 155 10.32 2.05 4.38
C THR A 155 10.11 1.42 3.00
N VAL A 156 9.63 0.17 2.96
CA VAL A 156 9.23 -0.47 1.71
C VAL A 156 7.80 -0.04 1.41
N SER A 157 7.63 0.92 0.52
CA SER A 157 6.32 1.51 0.18
C SER A 157 5.44 0.61 -0.67
N GLU A 158 6.03 -0.32 -1.41
CA GLU A 158 5.29 -1.35 -2.14
C GLU A 158 6.15 -2.61 -2.27
N SER A 159 5.56 -3.77 -2.00
CA SER A 159 6.14 -5.06 -2.34
C SER A 159 5.06 -6.13 -2.46
N GLY A 160 5.16 -7.02 -3.45
CA GLY A 160 4.15 -8.05 -3.68
C GLY A 160 4.53 -8.99 -4.80
N TRP A 161 3.65 -9.96 -5.06
CA TRP A 161 3.83 -10.98 -6.09
C TRP A 161 2.49 -11.28 -6.78
N PRO A 162 2.43 -11.23 -8.12
CA PRO A 162 1.16 -11.42 -8.83
C PRO A 162 0.74 -12.89 -8.85
N SER A 163 -0.55 -13.13 -8.80
CA SER A 163 -1.16 -14.47 -8.76
C SER A 163 -1.44 -15.06 -10.14
N LYS A 164 -1.30 -14.27 -11.21
CA LYS A 164 -1.57 -14.68 -12.59
C LYS A 164 -0.83 -13.78 -13.57
N GLY A 165 -0.50 -14.31 -14.75
CA GLY A 165 -0.14 -13.52 -15.93
C GLY A 165 1.24 -13.81 -16.52
N ASP A 166 2.10 -14.50 -15.77
CA ASP A 166 3.46 -14.90 -16.14
C ASP A 166 3.78 -16.27 -15.52
N SER A 167 4.87 -16.92 -15.93
CA SER A 167 5.24 -18.28 -15.50
C SER A 167 5.40 -18.43 -13.98
N ALA A 168 5.93 -17.41 -13.31
CA ALA A 168 6.10 -17.39 -11.85
C ALA A 168 4.91 -16.77 -11.10
N ALA A 169 3.97 -16.16 -11.82
CA ALA A 169 2.83 -15.48 -11.25
C ALA A 169 1.69 -16.48 -11.04
N THR A 170 1.75 -17.21 -9.92
CA THR A 170 0.77 -18.21 -9.52
C THR A 170 0.18 -17.87 -8.16
N PRO A 171 -1.05 -18.34 -7.84
CA PRO A 171 -1.62 -18.14 -6.51
C PRO A 171 -0.73 -18.71 -5.39
N GLU A 172 -0.04 -19.82 -5.65
CA GLU A 172 0.86 -20.48 -4.70
C GLU A 172 2.09 -19.62 -4.40
N ASN A 173 2.73 -19.07 -5.43
CA ASN A 173 3.89 -18.19 -5.26
C ASN A 173 3.47 -16.85 -4.62
N ALA A 174 2.32 -16.30 -5.03
CA ALA A 174 1.79 -15.06 -4.46
C ALA A 174 1.47 -15.21 -2.96
N LYS A 175 0.81 -16.31 -2.59
CA LYS A 175 0.59 -16.68 -1.19
C LYS A 175 1.91 -16.82 -0.43
N THR A 176 2.85 -17.59 -0.98
CA THR A 176 4.15 -17.86 -0.35
C THR A 176 4.92 -16.57 -0.10
N TYR A 177 5.03 -15.70 -1.11
CA TYR A 177 5.73 -14.43 -1.01
C TYR A 177 5.09 -13.52 0.04
N ASN A 178 3.78 -13.29 -0.04
CA ASN A 178 3.09 -12.34 0.84
C ASN A 178 3.02 -12.84 2.30
N THR A 179 2.88 -14.15 2.53
CA THR A 179 3.01 -14.72 3.89
C THR A 179 4.40 -14.45 4.47
N ARG A 180 5.47 -14.80 3.74
CA ARG A 180 6.85 -14.60 4.20
C ARG A 180 7.22 -13.12 4.33
N LEU A 181 6.62 -12.24 3.53
CA LEU A 181 6.79 -10.79 3.61
C LEU A 181 6.24 -10.24 4.92
N ILE A 182 5.03 -10.67 5.31
CA ILE A 182 4.38 -10.27 6.56
C ILE A 182 5.16 -10.79 7.77
N GLU A 183 5.53 -12.07 7.76
CA GLU A 183 6.37 -12.67 8.82
C GLU A 183 7.71 -11.92 8.96
N ARG A 184 8.34 -11.60 7.82
CA ARG A 184 9.58 -10.82 7.79
C ARG A 184 9.39 -9.43 8.40
N ALA A 185 8.30 -8.74 8.08
CA ALA A 185 7.99 -7.43 8.64
C ALA A 185 7.76 -7.50 10.17
N GLN A 186 7.08 -8.54 10.66
CA GLN A 186 6.81 -8.75 12.09
C GLN A 186 8.02 -9.23 12.90
N SER A 187 9.02 -9.85 12.25
CA SER A 187 10.17 -10.47 12.93
C SER A 187 11.13 -9.49 13.60
N ASN A 188 11.11 -8.20 13.25
CA ASN A 188 12.10 -7.19 13.70
C ASN A 188 13.58 -7.61 13.50
N LYS A 189 13.85 -8.52 12.55
CA LYS A 189 15.21 -9.03 12.29
C LYS A 189 16.16 -7.97 11.69
N GLY A 190 15.61 -6.97 11.01
CA GLY A 190 16.38 -6.01 10.21
C GLY A 190 16.99 -6.66 8.97
N THR A 191 18.05 -6.04 8.44
CA THR A 191 18.82 -6.54 7.29
C THR A 191 20.25 -6.89 7.70
N PRO A 192 21.05 -7.58 6.86
CA PRO A 192 22.46 -7.83 7.15
C PRO A 192 23.29 -6.57 7.47
N MET A 193 23.08 -5.43 6.79
CA MET A 193 23.79 -4.18 7.10
C MET A 193 23.23 -3.45 8.33
N ARG A 194 21.96 -3.67 8.68
CA ARG A 194 21.31 -3.08 9.87
C ARG A 194 20.48 -4.12 10.62
N PRO A 195 21.12 -5.01 11.39
CA PRO A 195 20.42 -5.97 12.21
C PRO A 195 19.53 -5.26 13.25
N LYS A 196 18.37 -5.83 13.55
CA LYS A 196 17.39 -5.33 14.54
C LYS A 196 16.72 -4.00 14.18
N GLU A 197 16.95 -3.46 12.99
CA GLU A 197 16.16 -2.32 12.50
C GLU A 197 14.75 -2.78 12.13
N ASN A 198 13.73 -2.11 12.65
CA ASN A 198 12.36 -2.31 12.20
C ASN A 198 12.21 -1.67 10.81
N ILE A 199 11.82 -2.50 9.83
CA ILE A 199 11.54 -2.06 8.46
C ILE A 199 10.04 -2.18 8.25
N GLU A 200 9.40 -1.03 8.08
CA GLU A 200 7.99 -0.95 7.71
C GLU A 200 7.81 -1.36 6.24
N VAL A 201 6.77 -2.16 5.97
CA VAL A 201 6.49 -2.73 4.65
C VAL A 201 5.01 -2.61 4.34
N PHE A 202 4.69 -2.08 3.16
CA PHE A 202 3.34 -2.03 2.62
C PHE A 202 3.17 -3.12 1.54
N VAL A 203 2.27 -4.07 1.80
CA VAL A 203 1.97 -5.17 0.88
C VAL A 203 1.17 -4.63 -0.30
N PHE A 204 1.68 -4.84 -1.51
CA PHE A 204 1.04 -4.48 -2.76
C PHE A 204 0.38 -5.72 -3.40
N ALA A 205 -0.94 -5.79 -3.57
CA ALA A 205 -1.96 -4.83 -3.14
C ALA A 205 -3.18 -5.55 -2.56
N LEU A 206 -4.13 -4.78 -2.03
CA LEU A 206 -5.33 -5.35 -1.45
C LEU A 206 -6.20 -6.04 -2.51
N PHE A 207 -6.40 -5.40 -3.68
CA PHE A 207 -7.31 -5.89 -4.72
C PHE A 207 -6.62 -6.10 -6.07
N ASN A 208 -7.16 -7.02 -6.86
CA ASN A 208 -6.88 -7.11 -8.29
C ASN A 208 -7.46 -5.90 -9.02
N GLU A 209 -6.59 -5.12 -9.67
CA GLU A 209 -6.95 -3.86 -10.33
C GLU A 209 -7.11 -4.06 -11.85
N ASN A 210 -8.32 -4.43 -12.28
CA ASN A 210 -8.60 -4.83 -13.68
C ASN A 210 -8.36 -3.74 -14.75
N LYS A 211 -8.26 -2.46 -14.36
CA LYS A 211 -7.98 -1.34 -15.27
C LYS A 211 -6.50 -0.99 -15.38
N LYS A 212 -5.59 -1.69 -14.68
CA LYS A 212 -4.16 -1.44 -14.83
C LYS A 212 -3.70 -1.74 -16.24
N GLU A 213 -2.98 -0.78 -16.81
CA GLU A 213 -2.26 -0.93 -18.07
C GLU A 213 -1.06 -1.89 -17.90
N GLY A 214 -0.50 -2.35 -19.02
CA GLY A 214 0.63 -3.27 -19.02
C GLY A 214 0.23 -4.75 -19.06
N GLY A 215 1.17 -5.60 -18.62
CA GLY A 215 1.08 -7.04 -18.68
C GLY A 215 -0.10 -7.62 -17.89
N VAL A 216 -0.41 -8.89 -18.11
CA VAL A 216 -1.49 -9.56 -17.36
C VAL A 216 -1.19 -9.57 -15.86
N SER A 217 0.07 -9.70 -15.46
CA SER A 217 0.51 -9.66 -14.06
C SER A 217 0.13 -8.39 -13.32
N GLU A 218 0.17 -7.22 -13.99
CA GLU A 218 -0.19 -5.94 -13.37
C GLU A 218 -1.61 -5.94 -12.79
N ARG A 219 -2.54 -6.66 -13.42
CA ARG A 219 -3.95 -6.75 -13.00
C ARG A 219 -4.21 -7.78 -11.89
N ASN A 220 -3.17 -8.49 -11.42
CA ASN A 220 -3.32 -9.69 -10.58
C ASN A 220 -2.43 -9.70 -9.31
N PHE A 221 -2.03 -8.53 -8.79
CA PHE A 221 -1.27 -8.39 -7.53
C PHE A 221 -2.13 -8.45 -6.26
N GLY A 222 -3.46 -8.47 -6.40
CA GLY A 222 -4.39 -8.45 -5.28
C GLY A 222 -4.34 -9.71 -4.43
N ILE A 223 -4.50 -9.53 -3.12
CA ILE A 223 -4.85 -10.62 -2.19
C ILE A 223 -6.35 -10.99 -2.36
N PHE A 224 -7.16 -10.01 -2.76
CA PHE A 224 -8.59 -10.15 -3.03
C PHE A 224 -8.94 -9.79 -4.49
N ASN A 225 -10.02 -10.38 -4.99
CA ASN A 225 -10.67 -9.95 -6.22
C ASN A 225 -11.48 -8.66 -5.96
N GLY A 226 -11.90 -7.98 -7.03
CA GLY A 226 -12.71 -6.75 -6.92
C GLY A 226 -14.09 -6.94 -6.29
N ASP A 227 -14.57 -8.18 -6.17
CA ASP A 227 -15.80 -8.53 -5.45
C ASP A 227 -15.57 -8.86 -3.96
N GLY A 228 -14.32 -8.76 -3.48
CA GLY A 228 -13.93 -9.09 -2.11
C GLY A 228 -13.67 -10.59 -1.85
N SER A 229 -13.87 -11.46 -2.85
CA SER A 229 -13.46 -12.87 -2.73
C SER A 229 -11.94 -13.01 -2.67
N LYS A 230 -11.44 -13.99 -1.92
CA LYS A 230 -10.00 -14.21 -1.76
C LYS A 230 -9.41 -14.81 -3.04
N VAL A 231 -8.29 -14.26 -3.52
CA VAL A 231 -7.48 -14.90 -4.57
C VAL A 231 -6.68 -16.05 -3.96
N TYR A 232 -6.11 -15.81 -2.78
CA TYR A 232 -5.43 -16.78 -1.94
C TYR A 232 -5.55 -16.35 -0.47
N GLN A 233 -5.33 -17.29 0.45
CA GLN A 233 -5.44 -17.01 1.88
C GLN A 233 -4.09 -16.59 2.46
N VAL A 234 -4.04 -15.39 3.04
CA VAL A 234 -2.92 -14.85 3.82
C VAL A 234 -3.45 -14.43 5.19
N ASP A 235 -2.67 -14.65 6.23
CA ASP A 235 -2.95 -14.10 7.55
C ASP A 235 -2.46 -12.65 7.60
N LEU A 236 -3.41 -11.71 7.61
CA LEU A 236 -3.13 -10.29 7.80
C LEU A 236 -3.22 -9.90 9.28
N SER A 237 -3.52 -10.84 10.17
CA SER A 237 -3.55 -10.56 11.60
C SER A 237 -2.15 -10.19 12.07
N CYS A 238 -2.06 -9.01 12.66
CA CYS A 238 -0.81 -8.44 13.12
C CYS A 238 -0.68 -8.74 14.61
N GLN A 239 0.14 -9.73 14.99
CA GLN A 239 0.38 -10.05 16.40
C GLN A 239 0.87 -8.82 17.19
N PHE A 240 1.70 -7.97 16.58
CA PHE A 240 2.29 -6.77 17.19
C PHE A 240 1.46 -5.49 17.08
N CYS A 241 0.39 -5.46 16.29
CA CYS A 241 -0.50 -4.28 16.23
C CYS A 241 -1.46 -4.25 17.43
N SER A 242 -1.33 -5.22 18.34
CA SER A 242 -2.13 -5.38 19.55
C SER A 242 -1.56 -4.62 20.76
N ASP A 243 -0.37 -4.01 20.63
CA ASP A 243 0.29 -3.27 21.74
C ASP A 243 -0.11 -1.79 21.80
N ASP A 244 -0.90 -1.29 20.85
CA ASP A 244 -1.73 -0.10 21.03
C ASP A 244 -3.17 -0.61 21.25
N GLU A 245 -3.88 -0.07 22.24
CA GLU A 245 -5.29 -0.39 22.53
C GLU A 245 -6.20 -0.14 21.31
N MET A 246 -6.21 -1.09 20.37
CA MET A 246 -7.32 -1.36 19.48
C MET A 246 -7.67 -2.83 19.67
N THR A 247 -8.56 -3.07 20.63
CA THR A 247 -9.23 -4.36 20.79
C THR A 247 -9.98 -4.70 19.52
N PHE A 248 -9.37 -5.47 18.63
CA PHE A 248 -10.12 -6.26 17.65
C PHE A 248 -10.79 -7.39 18.43
N GLU A 249 -12.05 -7.17 18.80
CA GLU A 249 -12.86 -8.20 19.43
C GLU A 249 -12.85 -9.47 18.57
N LYS A 250 -12.48 -10.55 19.25
CA LYS A 250 -12.48 -11.93 18.79
C LYS A 250 -13.86 -12.25 18.23
N ILE A 251 -14.01 -12.32 16.91
CA ILE A 251 -15.29 -12.66 16.27
C ILE A 251 -15.60 -14.13 16.59
N SER A 252 -16.45 -14.29 17.60
CA SER A 252 -17.23 -15.50 17.87
C SER A 252 -18.02 -15.89 16.63
N SER A 253 -18.07 -17.18 16.38
CA SER A 253 -18.86 -17.87 15.35
C SER A 253 -20.36 -17.58 15.49
N GLY A 254 -20.79 -16.44 14.97
CA GLY A 254 -22.18 -16.06 14.80
C GLY A 254 -22.32 -15.34 13.46
N VAL A 255 -23.20 -15.86 12.60
CA VAL A 255 -23.62 -15.37 11.27
C VAL A 255 -23.28 -13.87 11.07
N SER A 256 -22.09 -13.60 10.52
CA SER A 256 -21.52 -12.25 10.50
C SER A 256 -22.00 -11.48 9.27
N ARG A 257 -22.79 -10.42 9.50
CA ARG A 257 -22.93 -9.31 8.55
C ARG A 257 -21.53 -8.73 8.31
N GLY A 258 -21.20 -8.45 7.04
CA GLY A 258 -19.91 -7.86 6.67
C GLY A 258 -19.63 -6.52 7.37
N PRO A 259 -18.40 -5.98 7.27
CA PRO A 259 -18.06 -4.71 7.89
C PRO A 259 -19.03 -3.59 7.48
N SER A 260 -19.44 -2.75 8.42
CA SER A 260 -20.27 -1.58 8.14
C SER A 260 -19.53 -0.63 7.20
N VAL A 261 -20.13 -0.39 6.04
CA VAL A 261 -19.61 0.51 5.01
C VAL A 261 -20.74 1.39 4.51
N TRP A 262 -20.41 2.64 4.19
CA TRP A 262 -21.34 3.65 3.69
C TRP A 262 -20.86 4.21 2.36
N CYS A 263 -21.79 4.74 1.56
CA CYS A 263 -21.45 5.47 0.34
C CYS A 263 -21.68 6.98 0.54
N VAL A 264 -20.65 7.80 0.34
CA VAL A 264 -20.75 9.26 0.46
C VAL A 264 -20.25 9.95 -0.80
N ALA A 265 -20.63 11.22 -0.99
CA ALA A 265 -20.11 12.02 -2.08
C ALA A 265 -18.61 12.34 -1.86
N LYS A 266 -17.84 12.41 -2.94
CA LYS A 266 -16.43 12.86 -2.88
C LYS A 266 -16.37 14.38 -2.61
N PRO A 267 -15.39 14.84 -1.81
CA PRO A 267 -15.23 16.28 -1.48
C PRO A 267 -15.08 17.24 -2.68
N HIS A 268 -14.69 16.72 -3.85
CA HIS A 268 -14.49 17.48 -5.09
C HIS A 268 -15.36 16.97 -6.26
N ALA A 269 -16.50 16.33 -5.95
CA ALA A 269 -17.45 15.92 -6.96
C ALA A 269 -18.02 17.15 -7.70
N ASP A 270 -18.19 17.04 -9.02
CA ASP A 270 -18.83 18.08 -9.82
C ASP A 270 -20.28 18.26 -9.35
N GLU A 271 -20.65 19.49 -8.96
CA GLU A 271 -21.96 19.78 -8.38
C GLU A 271 -23.13 19.49 -9.33
N LYS A 272 -22.95 19.66 -10.66
CA LYS A 272 -24.01 19.34 -11.63
C LYS A 272 -24.25 17.84 -11.71
N VAL A 273 -23.16 17.05 -11.69
CA VAL A 273 -23.26 15.60 -11.64
C VAL A 273 -23.90 15.18 -10.30
N LEU A 274 -23.50 15.79 -9.20
CA LEU A 274 -24.01 15.44 -7.87
C LEU A 274 -25.50 15.77 -7.71
N GLN A 275 -25.97 16.88 -8.27
CA GLN A 275 -27.41 17.19 -8.34
C GLN A 275 -28.16 16.11 -9.14
N SER A 276 -27.65 15.72 -10.31
CA SER A 276 -28.28 14.66 -11.10
C SER A 276 -28.32 13.30 -10.39
N VAL A 277 -27.32 13.03 -9.54
CA VAL A 277 -27.25 11.82 -8.71
C VAL A 277 -28.27 11.88 -7.58
N LEU A 278 -28.41 13.03 -6.92
CA LEU A 278 -29.42 13.26 -5.89
C LEU A 278 -30.84 13.08 -6.46
N ASP A 279 -31.12 13.73 -7.59
CA ASP A 279 -32.41 13.63 -8.30
C ASP A 279 -32.71 12.18 -8.71
N PHE A 280 -31.68 11.46 -9.17
CA PHE A 280 -31.80 10.03 -9.47
C PHE A 280 -32.13 9.21 -8.22
N CYS A 281 -31.35 9.34 -7.14
CA CYS A 281 -31.55 8.54 -5.93
C CYS A 281 -32.95 8.74 -5.35
N CYS A 282 -33.37 9.99 -5.19
CA CYS A 282 -34.66 10.36 -4.61
C CYS A 282 -35.87 10.17 -5.56
N GLY A 283 -35.62 9.97 -6.84
CA GLY A 283 -36.63 9.72 -7.86
C GLY A 283 -36.56 8.27 -8.37
N PRO A 284 -36.07 8.03 -9.61
CA PRO A 284 -36.02 6.70 -10.21
C PRO A 284 -35.27 5.63 -9.41
N GLY A 285 -34.33 6.03 -8.56
CA GLY A 285 -33.52 5.16 -7.70
C GLY A 285 -34.26 4.66 -6.45
N GLY A 286 -35.45 5.18 -6.17
CA GLY A 286 -36.36 4.66 -5.14
C GLY A 286 -35.96 4.93 -3.69
N VAL A 287 -35.01 5.85 -3.44
CA VAL A 287 -34.63 6.23 -2.07
C VAL A 287 -35.69 7.14 -1.45
N ASP A 288 -36.09 6.84 -0.22
CA ASP A 288 -36.90 7.75 0.59
C ASP A 288 -36.04 8.90 1.14
N CYS A 289 -36.08 10.04 0.46
CA CYS A 289 -35.30 11.23 0.79
C CYS A 289 -35.99 12.20 1.76
N ARG A 290 -37.04 11.79 2.48
CA ARG A 290 -37.72 12.69 3.44
C ARG A 290 -36.79 13.21 4.55
N GLU A 291 -35.77 12.44 4.92
CA GLU A 291 -34.82 12.83 5.96
C GLU A 291 -33.92 14.01 5.56
N ILE A 292 -33.79 14.32 4.27
CA ILE A 292 -33.03 15.49 3.77
C ILE A 292 -33.94 16.65 3.33
N ASP A 293 -35.25 16.56 3.55
CA ASP A 293 -36.17 17.70 3.37
C ASP A 293 -36.13 18.62 4.60
N ARG A 294 -36.67 19.85 4.52
CA ARG A 294 -36.56 20.92 5.55
C ARG A 294 -36.96 20.52 6.97
N SER A 295 -37.77 19.47 7.13
CA SER A 295 -38.22 18.93 8.42
C SER A 295 -37.47 17.67 8.87
N GLY A 296 -36.57 17.14 8.03
CA GLY A 296 -35.85 15.89 8.24
C GLY A 296 -34.56 16.05 9.06
N GLY A 297 -34.12 14.94 9.69
CA GLY A 297 -32.98 14.95 10.61
C GLY A 297 -31.62 15.16 9.92
N CYS A 298 -31.57 15.03 8.60
CA CYS A 298 -30.40 15.18 7.72
C CYS A 298 -30.49 16.39 6.79
N PHE A 299 -31.39 17.34 7.06
CA PHE A 299 -31.47 18.59 6.29
C PHE A 299 -30.24 19.48 6.50
N GLU A 300 -29.77 19.62 7.73
CA GLU A 300 -28.57 20.38 8.01
C GLU A 300 -27.32 19.51 7.81
N PRO A 301 -26.18 20.06 7.34
CA PRO A 301 -26.06 21.38 6.74
C PRO A 301 -26.81 21.44 5.39
N GLU A 302 -27.49 22.56 5.10
CA GLU A 302 -28.18 22.82 3.81
C GLU A 302 -27.15 22.93 2.66
N LYS A 303 -26.57 21.80 2.27
CA LYS A 303 -25.55 21.67 1.23
C LYS A 303 -25.83 20.46 0.37
N LEU A 304 -25.75 20.66 -0.95
CA LEU A 304 -25.92 19.62 -1.95
C LEU A 304 -25.07 18.37 -1.65
N HIS A 305 -23.82 18.56 -1.24
CA HIS A 305 -22.93 17.45 -0.89
C HIS A 305 -23.46 16.60 0.28
N ALA A 306 -24.02 17.22 1.32
CA ALA A 306 -24.53 16.52 2.50
C ALA A 306 -25.79 15.72 2.13
N HIS A 307 -26.73 16.35 1.43
CA HIS A 307 -27.95 15.71 0.95
C HIS A 307 -27.68 14.56 -0.02
N ALA A 308 -26.78 14.77 -0.99
CA ALA A 308 -26.37 13.72 -1.92
C ALA A 308 -25.69 12.56 -1.22
N SER A 309 -24.80 12.82 -0.25
CA SER A 309 -24.15 11.75 0.52
C SER A 309 -25.18 10.86 1.23
N TYR A 310 -26.21 11.46 1.84
CA TYR A 310 -27.28 10.69 2.49
C TYR A 310 -28.05 9.82 1.50
N ALA A 311 -28.48 10.40 0.38
CA ALA A 311 -29.25 9.70 -0.65
C ALA A 311 -28.42 8.57 -1.31
N MET A 312 -27.14 8.83 -1.61
CA MET A 312 -26.20 7.85 -2.16
C MET A 312 -26.00 6.67 -1.21
N ASN A 313 -25.86 6.93 0.10
CA ASN A 313 -25.76 5.86 1.08
C ASN A 313 -27.02 5.01 1.11
N ALA A 314 -28.21 5.63 1.21
CA ALA A 314 -29.46 4.90 1.28
C ALA A 314 -29.68 4.04 0.01
N TYR A 315 -29.34 4.55 -1.17
CA TYR A 315 -29.35 3.78 -2.41
C TYR A 315 -28.39 2.59 -2.36
N TYR A 316 -27.16 2.83 -1.91
CA TYR A 316 -26.10 1.83 -1.80
C TYR A 316 -26.47 0.68 -0.85
N GLN A 317 -27.05 0.99 0.31
CA GLN A 317 -27.54 -0.02 1.27
C GLN A 317 -28.68 -0.84 0.66
N MET A 318 -29.67 -0.18 0.06
CA MET A 318 -30.86 -0.82 -0.51
C MET A 318 -30.53 -1.79 -1.66
N HIS A 319 -29.46 -1.53 -2.40
CA HIS A 319 -29.07 -2.34 -3.57
C HIS A 319 -27.92 -3.32 -3.30
N GLY A 320 -27.70 -3.68 -2.03
CA GLY A 320 -26.80 -4.78 -1.67
C GLY A 320 -25.32 -4.40 -1.62
N ARG A 321 -25.00 -3.11 -1.43
CA ARG A 321 -23.64 -2.61 -1.13
C ARG A 321 -22.54 -2.97 -2.14
N ASN A 322 -22.90 -3.30 -3.36
CA ASN A 322 -21.92 -3.53 -4.41
C ASN A 322 -21.21 -2.22 -4.76
N TYR A 323 -19.90 -2.26 -5.03
CA TYR A 323 -19.11 -1.04 -5.28
C TYR A 323 -19.69 -0.20 -6.43
N TRP A 324 -20.29 -0.84 -7.45
CA TRP A 324 -20.91 -0.15 -8.59
C TRP A 324 -22.14 0.68 -8.20
N ASN A 325 -22.83 0.32 -7.11
CA ASN A 325 -23.95 1.09 -6.58
C ASN A 325 -23.49 2.35 -5.82
N CYS A 326 -22.19 2.52 -5.60
CA CYS A 326 -21.58 3.73 -5.07
C CYS A 326 -20.75 4.50 -6.11
N ASP A 327 -20.66 4.01 -7.36
CA ASP A 327 -19.82 4.68 -8.37
C ASP A 327 -20.40 6.06 -8.74
N PHE A 328 -21.70 6.13 -9.04
CA PHE A 328 -22.42 7.36 -9.40
C PHE A 328 -21.63 8.26 -10.39
N LYS A 329 -21.18 7.66 -11.50
CA LYS A 329 -20.32 8.33 -12.50
C LYS A 329 -18.99 8.82 -11.89
N GLY A 330 -18.41 8.03 -11.02
CA GLY A 330 -17.18 8.32 -10.28
C GLY A 330 -17.30 9.37 -9.16
N THR A 331 -18.50 9.82 -8.79
CA THR A 331 -18.69 10.85 -7.75
C THR A 331 -18.83 10.29 -6.34
N GLY A 332 -19.11 9.00 -6.18
CA GLY A 332 -19.23 8.36 -4.86
C GLY A 332 -17.96 7.69 -4.37
N LEU A 333 -17.88 7.55 -3.05
CA LEU A 333 -16.79 6.97 -2.29
C LEU A 333 -17.36 6.06 -1.20
N VAL A 334 -16.91 4.80 -1.17
CA VAL A 334 -17.21 3.90 -0.05
C VAL A 334 -16.28 4.26 1.12
N THR A 335 -16.86 4.47 2.30
CA THR A 335 -16.16 4.80 3.54
C THR A 335 -16.47 3.80 4.64
N PHE A 336 -15.48 3.54 5.49
CA PHE A 336 -15.60 2.76 6.73
C PHE A 336 -15.89 3.64 7.95
N SER A 337 -15.78 4.96 7.80
CA SER A 337 -16.12 5.92 8.85
C SER A 337 -17.61 6.25 8.77
N ASP A 338 -18.33 6.07 9.88
CA ASP A 338 -19.74 6.42 10.00
C ASP A 338 -19.93 7.91 9.69
N PRO A 339 -20.64 8.26 8.60
CA PRO A 339 -20.85 9.65 8.20
C PRO A 339 -22.01 10.31 8.96
N SER A 340 -22.64 9.63 9.92
CA SER A 340 -23.70 10.18 10.76
C SER A 340 -23.21 11.36 11.61
N TYR A 341 -24.06 12.37 11.80
CA TYR A 341 -23.74 13.54 12.62
C TYR A 341 -25.02 14.12 13.23
N GLY A 342 -24.92 14.77 14.40
CA GLY A 342 -26.08 15.35 15.09
C GLY A 342 -27.24 14.37 15.22
N THR A 343 -28.41 14.75 14.69
CA THR A 343 -29.61 13.90 14.58
C THR A 343 -29.68 13.10 13.27
N CYS A 344 -28.83 13.40 12.29
CA CYS A 344 -28.76 12.67 11.03
C CYS A 344 -28.11 11.30 11.23
N ARG A 345 -28.80 10.23 10.81
CA ARG A 345 -28.32 8.85 10.93
C ARG A 345 -28.30 8.18 9.57
N TYR A 346 -27.11 7.77 9.14
CA TYR A 346 -26.94 7.04 7.89
C TYR A 346 -27.21 5.56 8.13
N SER A 347 -28.11 4.98 7.33
CA SER A 347 -28.45 3.57 7.44
C SER A 347 -27.24 2.66 7.17
N GLN A 348 -27.17 1.55 7.90
CA GLN A 348 -26.25 0.43 7.71
C GLN A 348 -27.08 -0.86 7.76
N GLN A 349 -26.97 -1.73 6.75
CA GLN A 349 -27.67 -3.04 6.73
C GLN A 349 -26.78 -4.22 7.12
#